data_AF-A0A539DKG1-F1
#
_entry.id   AF-A0A539DKG1-F1
#
_cell.length_a   1.000
_cell.length_b   1.000
_cell.length_c   1.000
_cell.angle_alpha   90.00
_cell.angle_beta   90.00
_cell.angle_gamma   90.00
#
_symmetry.space_group_name_H-M   'P 1'
#
loop_
_entity.id
_entity.type
_entity.pdbx_description
1 polymer ?
#
loop_
_entity_poly.entity_id
_entity_poly.type
_entity_poly.pdbx_seq_one_letter_code
_entity_poly.pdbx_strand_id
1 'polypeptide(L)' 'RVTFAKNDEAVDGPDDATVVITIAAADAALDPTVAYMQGKLKAAGHTGVLFEVLRDGTAAAAISRLASRP' A
#
# COMPACT_ATOMS: atom_id res chain seq x y z
N ARG A 1 4.09 1.37 1.15
CA ARG A 1 4.64 1.01 2.48
C ARG A 1 3.66 0.16 3.28
N VAL A 2 4.16 -0.74 4.11
CA VAL A 2 3.38 -1.58 5.05
C VAL A 2 3.90 -1.32 6.47
N THR A 3 3.02 -1.00 7.41
CA THR A 3 3.37 -0.67 8.80
C THR A 3 3.07 -1.84 9.73
N PHE A 4 4.06 -2.31 10.48
CA PHE A 4 3.94 -3.44 11.42
C PHE A 4 3.70 -2.97 12.86
N ALA A 5 4.40 -1.91 13.27
CA ALA A 5 4.25 -1.27 14.56
C ALA A 5 4.69 0.20 14.48
N LYS A 6 4.67 0.90 15.61
CA LYS A 6 5.21 2.26 15.68
C LYS A 6 6.70 2.26 15.33
N ASN A 7 7.08 3.05 14.33
CA ASN A 7 8.45 3.14 13.78
C ASN A 7 8.95 1.84 13.11
N ASP A 8 8.07 0.89 12.83
CA ASP A 8 8.41 -0.33 12.09
C ASP A 8 7.60 -0.40 10.81
N GLU A 9 8.26 -0.12 9.69
CA GLU A 9 7.65 -0.15 8.36
C GLU A 9 8.55 -0.76 7.28
N ALA A 10 7.89 -1.30 6.27
CA ALA A 10 8.49 -1.74 5.03
C ALA A 10 8.12 -0.75 3.92
N VAL A 11 9.12 -0.20 3.25
CA VAL A 11 8.95 0.78 2.18
C VAL A 11 9.60 0.25 0.91
N ASP A 12 8.92 0.46 -0.21
CA ASP A 12 9.40 0.20 -1.58
C ASP A 12 8.93 1.37 -2.45
N GLY A 13 9.69 1.67 -3.49
CA GLY A 13 9.51 2.84 -4.35
C GLY A 13 10.40 4.04 -4.00
N PRO A 14 10.46 5.06 -4.88
CA PRO A 14 11.29 6.23 -4.71
C PRO A 14 10.72 7.22 -3.69
N ASP A 15 11.58 8.09 -3.13
CA ASP A 15 11.19 9.10 -2.14
C ASP A 15 10.23 10.17 -2.71
N ASP A 16 10.28 10.41 -4.01
CA ASP A 16 9.46 11.39 -4.75
C ASP A 16 8.28 10.74 -5.49
N ALA A 17 7.83 9.55 -5.04
CA ALA A 17 6.73 8.84 -5.66
C ALA A 17 5.46 9.71 -5.81
N THR A 18 4.88 9.70 -7.01
CA THR A 18 3.64 10.43 -7.34
C THR A 18 2.44 10.03 -6.48
N VAL A 19 2.46 8.80 -5.95
CA VAL A 19 1.50 8.31 -4.97
C VAL A 19 2.20 7.48 -3.91
N VAL A 20 1.87 7.73 -2.65
CA VAL A 20 2.33 6.97 -1.49
C VAL A 20 1.14 6.20 -0.93
N ILE A 21 1.23 4.87 -0.96
CA ILE A 21 0.23 3.96 -0.39
C ILE A 21 0.74 3.44 0.96
N THR A 22 -0.12 3.48 1.98
CA THR A 22 0.17 3.01 3.33
C THR A 22 -0.94 2.08 3.82
N ILE A 23 -0.58 0.91 4.36
CA ILE A 23 -1.50 -0.05 4.95
C ILE A 23 -0.87 -0.72 6.18
N ALA A 24 -1.67 -1.09 7.17
CA ALA A 24 -1.19 -1.88 8.30
C ALA A 24 -0.92 -3.33 7.88
N ALA A 25 0.11 -3.97 8.43
CA ALA A 25 0.44 -5.36 8.15
C ALA A 25 -0.73 -6.31 8.44
N ALA A 26 -1.52 -6.03 9.49
CA ALA A 26 -2.72 -6.78 9.85
C ALA A 26 -3.81 -6.78 8.75
N ASP A 27 -3.81 -5.76 7.89
CA ASP A 27 -4.76 -5.60 6.79
C ASP A 27 -4.14 -5.91 5.42
N ALA A 28 -2.85 -6.25 5.35
CA ALA A 28 -2.11 -6.42 4.10
C ALA A 28 -2.59 -7.60 3.22
N ALA A 29 -3.36 -8.53 3.80
CA ALA A 29 -3.99 -9.63 3.07
C ALA A 29 -5.33 -9.26 2.41
N LEU A 30 -5.89 -8.08 2.70
CA LEU A 30 -7.09 -7.59 2.03
C LEU A 30 -6.78 -7.20 0.58
N ASP A 31 -7.79 -7.34 -0.29
CA ASP A 31 -7.74 -6.70 -1.60
C ASP A 31 -7.51 -5.18 -1.42
N PRO A 32 -6.52 -4.57 -2.10
CA PRO A 32 -6.19 -3.16 -1.91
C PRO A 32 -7.35 -2.20 -2.21
N THR A 33 -8.22 -2.52 -3.17
CA THR A 33 -9.39 -1.70 -3.47
C THR A 33 -10.37 -1.74 -2.31
N VAL A 34 -10.65 -2.94 -1.78
CA VAL A 34 -11.50 -3.11 -0.60
C VAL A 34 -10.91 -2.39 0.62
N ALA A 35 -9.61 -2.54 0.86
CA ALA A 35 -8.92 -1.87 1.97
C ALA A 35 -8.99 -0.34 1.84
N TYR A 36 -8.91 0.20 0.62
CA TYR A 36 -9.05 1.63 0.36
C TYR A 36 -10.48 2.11 0.66
N MET A 37 -11.50 1.40 0.18
CA MET A 37 -12.90 1.74 0.44
C MET A 37 -13.26 1.67 1.92
N GLN A 38 -12.65 0.75 2.68
CA GLN A 38 -12.82 0.63 4.13
C GLN A 38 -11.99 1.65 4.91
N GLY A 39 -11.17 2.46 4.23
CA GLY A 39 -10.29 3.43 4.85
C GLY A 39 -9.08 2.83 5.59
N LYS A 40 -8.79 1.54 5.40
CA LYS A 40 -7.63 0.83 5.98
C LYS A 40 -6.35 1.04 5.18
N LEU A 41 -6.48 1.17 3.86
CA LEU A 41 -5.42 1.63 2.97
C LEU A 41 -5.53 3.15 2.82
N LYS A 42 -4.46 3.86 3.12
CA LYS A 42 -4.33 5.30 2.91
C LYS A 42 -3.50 5.57 1.67
N ALA A 43 -3.86 6.61 0.94
CA ALA A 43 -3.11 7.07 -0.21
C ALA A 43 -2.92 8.58 -0.12
N ALA A 44 -1.71 9.05 -0.43
CA ALA A 44 -1.38 10.46 -0.56
C ALA A 44 -0.74 10.68 -1.93
N GLY A 45 -1.13 11.74 -2.65
CA GLY A 45 -0.64 12.04 -4.01
C GLY A 45 -1.74 11.92 -5.07
N HIS A 46 -1.36 11.61 -6.31
CA HIS A 46 -2.27 11.69 -7.45
C HIS A 46 -3.27 10.53 -7.49
N THR A 47 -4.57 10.86 -7.42
CA THR A 47 -5.66 9.85 -7.39
C THR A 47 -5.77 8.99 -8.66
N GLY A 48 -5.47 9.54 -9.85
CA GLY A 48 -5.46 8.76 -11.09
C GLY A 48 -4.45 7.60 -11.04
N VAL A 49 -3.23 7.89 -10.58
CA VAL A 49 -2.17 6.87 -10.41
C VAL A 49 -2.58 5.84 -9.36
N LEU A 50 -3.23 6.26 -8.26
CA LEU A 50 -3.80 5.32 -7.28
C LEU A 50 -4.76 4.33 -7.95
N PHE A 51 -5.73 4.80 -8.73
CA PHE A 51 -6.70 3.91 -9.37
C PHE A 51 -6.06 3.00 -10.43
N GLU A 52 -5.03 3.46 -11.12
CA GLU A 52 -4.27 2.65 -12.06
C GLU A 52 -3.60 1.47 -11.35
N VAL A 53 -2.82 1.73 -10.29
CA VAL A 53 -2.09 0.68 -9.56
C VAL A 53 -2.99 -0.27 -8.75
N LEU A 54 -4.19 0.19 -8.39
CA LEU A 54 -5.23 -0.67 -7.81
C LEU A 54 -5.85 -1.58 -8.87
N ARG A 55 -6.09 -1.04 -10.08
CA ARG A 55 -6.72 -1.76 -11.18
C ARG A 55 -5.81 -2.80 -11.82
N ASP A 56 -4.53 -2.48 -11.98
CA ASP A 56 -3.55 -3.35 -12.64
C ASP A 56 -2.90 -4.38 -11.69
N GLY A 57 -3.17 -4.27 -10.38
CA GLY A 57 -2.67 -5.18 -9.35
C GLY A 57 -1.25 -4.87 -8.84
N THR A 58 -0.61 -3.81 -9.32
CA THR A 58 0.74 -3.38 -8.88
C THR A 58 0.76 -3.13 -7.37
N ALA A 59 -0.28 -2.48 -6.83
CA ALA A 59 -0.39 -2.23 -5.40
C ALA A 59 -0.47 -3.54 -4.59
N ALA A 60 -1.26 -4.52 -5.05
CA ALA A 60 -1.39 -5.82 -4.40
C ALA A 60 -0.05 -6.56 -4.36
N ALA A 61 0.67 -6.59 -5.49
CA ALA A 61 1.97 -7.24 -5.59
C ALA A 61 3.01 -6.59 -4.65
N ALA A 62 3.08 -5.25 -4.63
CA ALA A 62 4.01 -4.53 -3.75
C ALA A 62 3.69 -4.74 -2.27
N ILE A 63 2.40 -4.66 -1.88
CA ILE A 63 1.96 -4.88 -0.50
C ILE A 63 2.29 -6.31 -0.06
N SER A 64 2.02 -7.32 -0.89
CA SER A 64 2.31 -8.72 -0.59
C SER A 64 3.81 -8.95 -0.34
N ARG A 65 4.69 -8.42 -1.21
CA ARG A 65 6.16 -8.51 -1.01
C ARG A 65 6.63 -7.82 0.26
N LEU A 66 6.08 -6.64 0.57
CA LEU A 66 6.45 -5.89 1.77
C LEU A 66 5.95 -6.55 3.05
N ALA A 67 4.79 -7.21 3.00
CA ALA A 67 4.21 -7.94 4.13
C ALA A 67 4.91 -9.29 4.38
N SER A 68 5.50 -9.91 3.36
CA SER A 68 6.18 -11.20 3.44
C SER A 68 7.63 -11.12 3.92
N ARG A 69 8.04 -10.03 4.58
CA ARG A 69 9.36 -9.94 5.20
C ARG A 69 9.55 -11.09 6.20
N PRO A 70 10.74 -11.73 6.25
CA PRO A 70 11.06 -12.69 7.31
C PRO A 70 11.09 -12.02 8.69
#